data_AF-A0A849NHZ7-F1
#
_entry.id   AF-A0A849NHZ7-F1
#
_cell.length_a   1.000
_cell.length_b   1.000
_cell.length_c   1.000
_cell.angle_alpha   90.00
_cell.angle_beta   90.00
_cell.angle_gamma   90.00
#
_symmetry.space_group_name_H-M   'P 1'
#
loop_
_entity.id
_entity.type
_entity.pdbx_description
1 polymer ?
#
loop_
_entity_poly.entity_id
_entity_poly.type
_entity_poly.pdbx_seq_one_letter_code
_entity_poly.pdbx_strand_id
1 'polypeptide(L)'
;MISIKIGSSERKLDSIDSDWINQQINNRRYQGKQVCVQIIINYENINVALKTKGCPKGQYVRRDVSKKEKEIFDLWNQMGLNNPDFQPNNLIDFLLKLHNYK
;
A
#
# COMPACT_ATOMS: atom_id res chain seq x y z
N MET A 1 -12.15 4.37 6.55
CA MET A 1 -11.36 5.10 5.53
C MET A 1 -10.11 4.32 5.17
N ILE A 2 -9.80 4.22 3.88
CA ILE A 2 -8.56 3.65 3.37
C ILE A 2 -7.90 4.71 2.48
N SER A 3 -6.66 5.11 2.77
CA SER A 3 -5.88 6.05 1.96
C SER A 3 -4.57 5.45 1.49
N ILE A 4 -4.19 5.81 0.26
CA ILE A 4 -2.99 5.35 -0.43
C ILE A 4 -2.20 6.58 -0.81
N LYS A 5 -0.96 6.65 -0.35
CA LYS A 5 -0.01 7.71 -0.67
C LYS A 5 1.15 7.12 -1.46
N ILE A 6 1.41 7.65 -2.64
CA ILE A 6 2.57 7.31 -3.47
C ILE A 6 3.42 8.57 -3.58
N GLY A 7 4.59 8.57 -2.92
CA GLY A 7 5.42 9.75 -2.74
C GLY A 7 4.68 10.92 -2.07
N SER A 8 4.42 11.99 -2.82
CA SER A 8 3.71 13.19 -2.34
C SER A 8 2.22 13.21 -2.66
N SER A 9 1.73 12.26 -3.47
CA SER A 9 0.34 12.22 -3.92
C SER A 9 -0.44 11.22 -3.10
N GLU A 10 -1.61 11.61 -2.59
CA GLU A 10 -2.49 10.76 -1.77
C GLU A 10 -3.89 10.73 -2.38
N ARG A 11 -4.51 9.55 -2.38
CA ARG A 11 -5.90 9.33 -2.78
C ARG A 11 -6.59 8.32 -1.87
N LYS A 12 -7.92 8.37 -1.80
CA LYS A 12 -8.73 7.37 -1.10
C LYS A 12 -8.89 6.14 -2.00
N LEU A 13 -9.04 4.96 -1.40
CA LEU A 13 -9.25 3.72 -2.15
C LEU A 13 -10.40 3.83 -3.16
N ASP A 14 -11.50 4.44 -2.74
CA ASP A 14 -12.72 4.56 -3.54
C ASP A 14 -12.58 5.54 -4.74
N SER A 15 -11.48 6.31 -4.82
CA SER A 15 -11.19 7.28 -5.88
C SER A 15 -9.92 6.94 -6.67
N ILE A 16 -9.39 5.72 -6.49
CA ILE A 16 -8.16 5.27 -7.15
C ILE A 16 -8.51 4.47 -8.40
N ASP A 17 -7.81 4.80 -9.47
CA ASP A 17 -7.81 4.10 -10.73
C ASP A 17 -6.40 3.51 -10.99
N SER A 18 -6.34 2.46 -11.81
CA SER A 18 -5.09 1.78 -12.16
C SER A 18 -4.11 2.69 -12.89
N ASP A 19 -4.62 3.63 -13.70
CA ASP A 19 -3.79 4.54 -14.50
C ASP A 19 -3.02 5.50 -13.60
N TRP A 20 -3.67 6.03 -12.57
CA TRP A 20 -3.01 6.86 -11.56
C TRP A 20 -1.88 6.11 -10.85
N ILE A 21 -2.10 4.84 -10.46
CA ILE A 21 -1.05 4.02 -9.83
C ILE A 21 0.12 3.84 -10.79
N ASN A 22 -0.16 3.42 -12.02
CA ASN A 22 0.86 3.20 -13.04
C ASN A 22 1.66 4.48 -13.30
N GLN A 23 1.00 5.62 -13.48
CA GLN A 23 1.64 6.92 -13.66
C GLN A 23 2.54 7.28 -12.46
N GLN A 24 2.03 7.15 -11.23
CA GLN A 24 2.79 7.52 -10.03
C GLN A 24 4.03 6.64 -9.82
N ILE A 25 3.97 5.35 -10.14
CA ILE A 25 5.09 4.43 -10.00
C ILE A 25 6.09 4.62 -11.14
N ASN A 26 5.63 4.63 -12.40
CA ASN A 26 6.50 4.69 -13.57
C ASN A 26 7.24 6.04 -13.66
N ASN A 27 6.56 7.15 -13.37
CA ASN A 27 7.21 8.47 -13.37
C ASN A 27 8.35 8.55 -12.34
N ARG A 28 8.19 7.91 -11.17
CA ARG A 28 9.25 7.88 -10.14
C ARG A 28 10.42 7.02 -10.56
N ARG A 29 10.16 5.85 -11.13
CA ARG A 29 11.20 4.96 -11.67
C ARG A 29 11.99 5.63 -12.79
N TYR A 30 11.30 6.28 -13.71
CA TYR A 30 11.92 7.06 -14.79
C TYR A 30 12.85 8.15 -14.26
N GLN A 31 12.50 8.78 -13.14
CA GLN A 31 13.33 9.76 -12.44
C GLN A 31 14.44 9.14 -11.55
N GLY A 32 14.62 7.82 -11.57
CA GLY A 32 15.58 7.12 -10.70
C GLY A 32 15.25 7.21 -9.20
N LYS A 33 14.01 7.56 -8.84
CA LYS A 33 13.57 7.69 -7.45
C LYS A 33 13.01 6.37 -6.93
N GLN A 34 13.29 6.09 -5.66
CA GLN A 34 12.65 4.96 -4.97
C GLN A 34 11.13 5.20 -4.86
N VAL A 35 10.37 4.12 -5.05
CA VAL A 35 8.91 4.15 -4.99
C VAL A 35 8.48 3.90 -3.55
N CYS A 36 8.10 4.97 -2.85
CA CYS A 36 7.45 4.90 -1.54
C CYS A 36 5.94 4.87 -1.71
N VAL A 37 5.32 3.74 -1.35
CA VAL A 37 3.86 3.60 -1.21
C VAL A 37 3.56 3.42 0.27
N GLN A 38 2.62 4.20 0.78
CA GLN A 38 2.09 4.08 2.12
C GLN A 38 0.57 3.87 2.03
N ILE A 39 0.04 2.90 2.77
CA ILE A 39 -1.40 2.65 2.84
C ILE A 39 -1.81 2.73 4.31
N ILE A 40 -2.82 3.54 4.59
CA ILE A 40 -3.44 3.66 5.91
C ILE A 40 -4.86 3.11 5.81
N ILE A 41 -5.16 2.10 6.61
CA ILE A 41 -6.43 1.39 6.66
C ILE A 41 -7.01 1.63 8.05
N ASN A 42 -8.04 2.47 8.14
CA ASN A 42 -8.78 2.76 9.36
C ASN A 42 -10.25 2.46 9.10
N TYR A 43 -10.69 1.23 9.30
CA TYR A 43 -12.07 0.82 9.01
C TYR A 43 -12.56 -0.19 10.05
N GLU A 44 -13.72 0.08 10.64
CA GLU A 44 -14.27 -0.69 11.76
C GLU A 44 -13.23 -0.92 12.86
N ASN A 45 -12.81 -2.17 13.06
CA ASN A 45 -11.82 -2.62 14.04
C ASN A 45 -10.43 -2.89 13.43
N ILE A 46 -10.16 -2.41 12.23
CA ILE A 46 -8.90 -2.56 11.50
C ILE A 46 -8.16 -1.23 11.52
N ASN A 47 -6.93 -1.24 12.07
CA ASN A 47 -6.01 -0.09 12.07
C ASN A 47 -4.63 -0.51 11.56
N VAL A 48 -4.43 -0.50 10.25
CA VAL A 48 -3.21 -1.01 9.62
C VAL A 48 -2.51 0.10 8.84
N ALA A 49 -1.20 0.21 9.05
CA ALA A 49 -0.32 1.05 8.25
C ALA A 49 0.71 0.17 7.53
N LEU A 50 0.68 0.19 6.20
CA LEU A 50 1.61 -0.55 5.34
C LEU A 50 2.52 0.44 4.60
N LYS A 51 3.76 0.04 4.37
CA LYS A 51 4.68 0.82 3.56
C LYS A 51 5.66 -0.07 2.80
N THR A 52 5.98 0.31 1.57
CA THR A 52 7.04 -0.34 0.77
C THR A 52 8.41 0.00 1.35
N LYS A 53 9.42 -0.80 0.98
CA LYS A 53 10.82 -0.56 1.41
C LYS A 53 11.41 0.75 0.92
N GLY A 54 10.87 1.33 -0.15
CA GLY A 54 11.29 2.65 -0.66
C GLY A 54 10.86 3.83 0.22
N CYS A 55 10.07 3.58 1.27
CA CYS A 55 9.67 4.61 2.22
C CYS A 55 10.70 4.83 3.33
N PRO A 56 10.80 6.06 3.89
CA PRO A 56 11.61 6.31 5.07
C PRO A 56 11.33 5.32 6.20
N LYS A 57 12.39 4.90 6.90
CA LYS A 57 12.26 4.17 8.16
C LYS A 57 11.50 5.06 9.15
N GLY A 58 10.57 4.45 9.85
CA GLY A 58 9.72 5.10 10.84
C GLY A 58 9.56 4.18 12.02
N GLN A 59 9.03 4.68 13.13
CA GLN A 59 8.76 3.85 14.30
C GLN A 59 7.67 2.82 13.98
N TYR A 60 7.99 1.57 14.21
CA TYR A 60 7.02 0.48 14.23
C TYR A 60 6.52 0.36 15.66
N VAL A 61 5.23 0.62 15.88
CA VAL A 61 4.60 0.30 17.16
C VAL A 61 4.31 -1.20 17.15
N ARG A 62 4.94 -1.95 18.04
CA ARG A 62 4.56 -3.36 18.26
C ARG A 62 3.26 -3.37 19.06
N ARG A 63 2.24 -4.00 18.50
CA ARG A 63 0.98 -4.30 19.17
C ARG A 63 0.48 -5.65 18.70
N ASP A 64 -0.43 -6.23 19.47
CA ASP A 64 -1.18 -7.38 19.00
C ASP A 64 -2.02 -6.97 17.78
N VAL A 65 -1.92 -7.79 16.74
CA VAL A 65 -2.66 -7.64 15.48
C VAL A 65 -3.84 -8.60 15.49
N SER A 66 -5.01 -8.11 15.12
CA SER A 66 -6.19 -8.95 14.99
C SER A 66 -6.06 -9.93 13.82
N LYS A 67 -6.93 -10.94 13.76
CA LYS A 67 -6.94 -11.90 12.64
C LYS A 67 -7.12 -11.22 11.29
N LYS A 68 -8.06 -10.26 11.18
CA LYS A 68 -8.29 -9.48 9.95
C LYS A 68 -7.05 -8.66 9.56
N GLU A 69 -6.37 -8.07 10.54
CA GLU A 69 -5.15 -7.28 10.29
C GLU A 69 -4.01 -8.18 9.80
N LYS A 70 -3.87 -9.38 10.37
CA LYS A 70 -2.90 -10.38 9.94
C LYS A 70 -3.16 -10.81 8.49
N GLU A 71 -4.41 -11.05 8.10
CA GLU A 71 -4.78 -11.39 6.72
C GLU A 71 -4.35 -10.29 5.73
N ILE A 72 -4.47 -9.01 6.11
CA ILE A 72 -4.00 -7.88 5.31
C ILE A 72 -2.46 -7.89 5.18
N PHE A 73 -1.73 -8.14 6.27
CA PHE A 73 -0.26 -8.26 6.22
C PHE A 73 0.19 -9.45 5.36
N ASP A 74 -0.47 -10.60 5.50
CA ASP A 74 -0.16 -11.80 4.73
C ASP A 74 -0.44 -11.56 3.23
N LEU A 75 -1.55 -10.90 2.89
CA LEU A 75 -1.86 -10.52 1.52
C LEU A 75 -0.79 -9.57 0.94
N TRP A 76 -0.36 -8.57 1.72
CA TRP A 76 0.70 -7.64 1.33
C TRP A 76 2.02 -8.38 1.03
N ASN A 77 2.38 -9.34 1.89
CA ASN A 77 3.58 -10.16 1.74
C ASN A 77 3.49 -11.07 0.51
N GLN A 78 2.36 -11.74 0.31
CA GLN A 78 2.11 -12.64 -0.82
C GLN A 78 2.19 -11.90 -2.18
N MET A 79 1.74 -10.65 -2.23
CA MET A 79 1.84 -9.80 -3.42
C MET A 79 3.25 -9.25 -3.66
N GLY A 80 4.23 -9.56 -2.80
CA GLY A 80 5.61 -9.14 -2.98
C GLY A 80 5.82 -7.62 -2.83
N LEU A 81 4.91 -6.91 -2.15
CA LEU A 81 4.99 -5.44 -1.98
C LEU A 81 6.10 -5.00 -0.99
N ASN A 82 6.76 -5.95 -0.35
CA ASN A 82 8.01 -5.73 0.38
C ASN A 82 9.27 -5.74 -0.51
N ASN A 83 9.14 -6.02 -1.81
CA ASN A 83 10.24 -5.93 -2.76
C ASN A 83 10.38 -4.47 -3.24
N PRO A 84 11.59 -3.86 -3.23
CA PRO A 84 11.80 -2.54 -3.83
C PRO A 84 11.37 -2.45 -5.31
N ASP A 85 11.42 -3.57 -6.03
CA ASP A 85 11.10 -3.67 -7.47
C ASP A 85 9.73 -4.29 -7.73
N PHE A 86 8.79 -4.20 -6.78
CA PHE A 86 7.43 -4.73 -6.93
C PHE A 86 6.75 -4.22 -8.21
N GLN A 87 5.95 -5.04 -8.88
CA GLN A 87 5.25 -4.59 -10.10
C GLN A 87 4.02 -3.74 -9.76
N PRO A 88 3.68 -2.70 -10.54
CA PRO A 88 2.47 -1.90 -10.32
C PRO A 88 1.19 -2.74 -10.18
N ASN A 89 1.08 -3.81 -10.99
CA ASN A 89 -0.06 -4.72 -10.94
C ASN A 89 -0.22 -5.40 -9.58
N ASN A 90 0.86 -5.72 -8.88
CA ASN A 90 0.78 -6.32 -7.54
C ASN A 90 0.10 -5.36 -6.54
N LEU A 91 0.32 -4.05 -6.69
CA LEU A 91 -0.35 -3.05 -5.86
C LEU A 91 -1.82 -2.90 -6.27
N ILE A 92 -2.11 -2.90 -7.57
CA ILE A 92 -3.49 -2.85 -8.08
C ILE A 92 -4.29 -4.04 -7.55
N ASP A 93 -3.77 -5.26 -7.68
CA ASP A 93 -4.41 -6.49 -7.21
C ASP A 93 -4.62 -6.50 -5.70
N PHE A 94 -3.64 -5.98 -4.94
CA PHE A 94 -3.79 -5.79 -3.50
C PHE A 94 -4.95 -4.85 -3.16
N LEU A 95 -5.05 -3.70 -3.85
CA LEU A 95 -6.10 -2.72 -3.60
C LEU A 95 -7.49 -3.22 -4.02
N LEU A 96 -7.58 -3.96 -5.13
CA LEU A 96 -8.83 -4.61 -5.57
C LEU A 96 -9.32 -5.62 -4.54
N LYS A 97 -8.43 -6.48 -4.03
CA LYS A 97 -8.77 -7.41 -2.95
C LYS A 97 -9.20 -6.64 -1.70
N LEU A 98 -8.45 -5.61 -1.30
CA LEU A 98 -8.76 -4.81 -0.12
C LEU A 98 -10.12 -4.09 -0.24
N HIS A 99 -10.50 -3.63 -1.43
CA HIS A 99 -11.81 -3.05 -1.68
C HIS A 99 -12.95 -4.04 -1.42
N ASN A 100 -12.74 -5.32 -1.76
CA ASN A 100 -13.71 -6.40 -1.53
C ASN A 100 -13.68 -6.96 -0.10
N TYR A 101 -12.70 -6.56 0.73
CA TYR A 101 -12.62 -6.92 2.16
C TYR A 101 -13.45 -6.00 3.06
N LYS A 102 -13.94 -4.86 2.54
CA LYS A 102 -14.79 -3.90 3.26
C LYS A 102 -16.17 -4.46 3.56
#